data_AF-A0A139WSG6-F1
#
_entry.id   AF-A0A139WSG6-F1
#
_cell.length_a   1.000
_cell.length_b   1.000
_cell.length_c   1.000
_cell.angle_alpha   90.00
_cell.angle_beta   90.00
_cell.angle_gamma   90.00
#
_symmetry.space_group_name_H-M   'P 1'
#
loop_
_entity.id
_entity.type
_entity.pdbx_description
1 polymer ?
#
loop_
_entity_poly.entity_id
_entity_poly.type
_entity_poly.pdbx_seq_one_letter_code
_entity_poly.pdbx_strand_id
1 'polypeptide(L)'
;MFNENAYLQVYPDVAAAVKAGSFSSGLQHYTQFGQQENRIGFFFGSSGNDTITGFGQGTKVLAGVAFDALLNGSTVAGVGEVDTLIGREGRDVFVLGHPTLSSLTSTPQQFYVGRGNADYALIRNFQRFEDLIVLEGSPQNYNFQVVNGSLNIFRTSGDLVGIVEGVTSLMPVSNDLFDLKTFNVPLNTSGPFSILL
;
A
#
# COMPACT_ATOMS: atom_id res chain seq x y z
N MET A 1 -1.45 5.04 9.63
CA MET A 1 -1.54 4.51 11.02
C MET A 1 -1.75 3.00 10.97
N PHE A 2 -1.39 2.22 12.00
CA PHE A 2 -1.70 0.77 12.01
C PHE A 2 -3.21 0.55 11.95
N ASN A 3 -3.66 -0.33 11.05
CA ASN A 3 -5.07 -0.60 10.83
C ASN A 3 -5.43 -1.98 11.40
N GLU A 4 -6.05 -1.97 12.58
CA GLU A 4 -6.44 -3.19 13.27
C GLU A 4 -7.52 -3.97 12.51
N ASN A 5 -8.48 -3.29 11.88
CA ASN A 5 -9.54 -3.95 11.12
C ASN A 5 -8.95 -4.76 9.95
N ALA A 6 -8.05 -4.16 9.18
CA ALA A 6 -7.32 -4.86 8.11
C ALA A 6 -6.54 -6.06 8.66
N TYR A 7 -5.81 -5.86 9.75
CA TYR A 7 -5.01 -6.91 10.37
C TYR A 7 -5.86 -8.10 10.84
N LEU A 8 -7.00 -7.85 11.50
CA LEU A 8 -7.90 -8.90 12.00
C LEU A 8 -8.69 -9.60 10.88
N GLN A 9 -9.00 -8.91 9.79
CA GLN A 9 -9.58 -9.54 8.60
C GLN A 9 -8.61 -10.50 7.94
N VAL A 10 -7.33 -10.15 7.90
CA VAL A 10 -6.28 -10.96 7.30
C VAL A 10 -5.86 -12.13 8.20
N TYR A 11 -5.96 -11.97 9.52
CA TYR A 11 -5.55 -12.98 10.50
C TYR A 11 -6.72 -13.43 11.40
N PRO A 12 -7.60 -14.34 10.91
CA PRO A 12 -8.76 -14.81 11.66
C PRO A 12 -8.45 -15.51 12.98
N ASP A 13 -7.27 -16.13 13.08
CA ASP A 13 -6.75 -16.73 14.31
C ASP A 13 -6.50 -15.67 15.40
N VAL A 14 -5.94 -14.52 15.01
CA VAL A 14 -5.78 -13.37 15.91
C VAL A 14 -7.12 -12.76 16.26
N ALA A 15 -8.03 -12.64 15.28
CA ALA A 15 -9.40 -12.16 15.55
C ALA A 15 -10.11 -13.04 16.58
N ALA A 16 -9.97 -14.37 16.48
CA ALA A 16 -10.50 -15.30 17.48
C ALA A 16 -9.83 -15.12 18.85
N ALA A 17 -8.51 -14.92 18.90
CA ALA A 17 -7.77 -14.70 20.14
C ALA A 17 -8.14 -13.37 20.83
N VAL A 18 -8.36 -12.29 20.06
CA VAL A 18 -8.87 -11.01 20.57
C VAL A 18 -10.29 -11.18 21.11
N LYS A 19 -11.17 -11.86 20.36
CA LYS A 19 -12.55 -12.15 20.80
C LYS A 19 -12.59 -13.01 22.07
N ALA A 20 -11.63 -13.91 22.25
CA ALA A 20 -11.47 -14.72 23.45
C ALA A 20 -10.85 -13.96 24.63
N GLY A 21 -10.37 -12.73 24.42
CA GLY A 21 -9.73 -11.91 25.45
C GLY A 21 -8.26 -12.24 25.71
N SER A 22 -7.63 -13.12 24.91
CA SER A 22 -6.20 -13.42 25.00
C SER A 22 -5.33 -12.22 24.60
N PHE A 23 -5.86 -11.35 23.75
CA PHE A 23 -5.27 -10.06 23.40
C PHE A 23 -6.32 -8.96 23.51
N SER A 24 -5.92 -7.77 23.93
CA SER A 24 -6.75 -6.57 23.98
C SER A 24 -7.05 -6.01 22.59
N SER A 25 -6.18 -6.27 21.61
CA SER A 25 -6.29 -5.78 20.24
C SER A 25 -5.38 -6.56 19.28
N GLY A 26 -5.69 -6.49 17.98
CA GLY A 26 -4.81 -6.96 16.91
C GLY A 26 -3.48 -6.20 16.89
N LEU A 27 -3.49 -4.92 17.28
CA LEU A 27 -2.26 -4.15 17.47
C LEU A 27 -1.38 -4.77 18.56
N GLN A 28 -1.96 -5.12 19.72
CA GLN A 28 -1.20 -5.76 20.79
C GLN A 28 -0.56 -7.06 20.31
N HIS A 29 -1.33 -7.90 19.61
CA HIS A 29 -0.78 -9.11 19.00
C HIS A 29 0.35 -8.78 18.02
N TYR A 30 0.15 -7.84 17.10
CA TYR A 30 1.17 -7.48 16.11
C TYR A 30 2.47 -7.02 16.76
N THR A 31 2.39 -6.15 17.78
CA THR A 31 3.54 -5.64 18.51
C THR A 31 4.29 -6.71 19.29
N GLN A 32 3.56 -7.65 19.92
CA GLN A 32 4.18 -8.65 20.80
C GLN A 32 4.63 -9.94 20.09
N PHE A 33 3.94 -10.33 19.01
CA PHE A 33 4.11 -11.62 18.35
C PHE A 33 4.13 -11.52 16.83
N GLY A 34 3.19 -10.78 16.23
CA GLY A 34 2.95 -10.81 14.79
C GLY A 34 4.18 -10.45 13.95
N GLN A 35 5.00 -9.50 14.41
CA GLN A 35 6.25 -9.13 13.73
C GLN A 35 7.27 -10.27 13.69
N GLN A 36 7.39 -11.05 14.78
CA GLN A 36 8.31 -12.20 14.85
C GLN A 36 7.76 -13.42 14.11
N GLU A 37 6.44 -13.45 13.91
CA GLU A 37 5.75 -14.45 13.09
C GLU A 37 5.79 -14.13 11.58
N ASN A 38 6.51 -13.08 11.17
CA ASN A 38 6.54 -12.56 9.80
C ASN A 38 5.16 -12.16 9.25
N ARG A 39 4.24 -11.76 10.12
CA ARG A 39 2.93 -11.23 9.70
C ARG A 39 3.08 -9.81 9.16
N ILE A 40 2.29 -9.50 8.15
CA ILE A 40 2.23 -8.18 7.53
C ILE A 40 1.61 -7.18 8.51
N GLY A 41 2.28 -6.04 8.68
CA GLY A 41 1.68 -4.86 9.29
C GLY A 41 0.91 -4.04 8.25
N PHE A 42 -0.34 -3.70 8.54
CA PHE A 42 -1.19 -2.90 7.65
C PHE A 42 -1.27 -1.46 8.13
N PHE A 43 -0.90 -0.51 7.28
CA PHE A 43 -0.83 0.90 7.60
C PHE A 43 -1.61 1.73 6.57
N PHE A 44 -2.79 2.18 6.98
CA PHE A 44 -3.68 2.98 6.15
C PHE A 44 -3.86 4.38 6.73
N GLY A 45 -4.11 5.36 5.88
CA GLY A 45 -4.48 6.71 6.31
C GLY A 45 -5.99 6.88 6.36
N SER A 46 -6.43 8.06 5.96
CA SER A 46 -7.79 8.58 6.11
C SER A 46 -8.26 9.22 4.81
N SER A 47 -9.09 10.26 4.90
CA SER A 47 -9.60 11.03 3.76
C SER A 47 -8.99 12.44 3.72
N GLY A 48 -7.72 12.55 4.11
CA GLY A 48 -7.01 13.82 4.23
C GLY A 48 -5.51 13.58 4.23
N ASN A 49 -4.73 14.66 4.17
CA ASN A 49 -3.28 14.56 4.07
C ASN A 49 -2.67 13.91 5.32
N ASP A 50 -2.18 12.69 5.14
CA ASP A 50 -1.64 11.84 6.19
C ASP A 50 -0.11 11.74 6.12
N THR A 51 0.51 11.49 7.26
CA THR A 51 1.91 11.03 7.32
C THR A 51 1.92 9.63 7.93
N ILE A 52 2.25 8.65 7.11
CA ILE A 52 2.20 7.24 7.45
C ILE A 52 3.61 6.70 7.53
N THR A 53 3.91 6.07 8.65
CA THR A 53 5.17 5.36 8.86
C THR A 53 4.82 3.98 9.39
N GLY A 54 5.25 2.94 8.66
CA GLY A 54 5.17 1.57 9.16
C GLY A 54 6.03 1.41 10.41
N PHE A 55 5.67 0.47 11.29
CA PHE A 55 6.55 0.06 12.38
C PHE A 55 6.63 -1.45 12.45
N GLY A 56 7.65 -1.91 13.16
CA GLY A 56 7.87 -3.31 13.43
C GLY A 56 8.83 -3.97 12.46
N GLN A 57 9.03 -5.28 12.62
CA GLN A 57 9.89 -6.08 11.75
C GLN A 57 9.06 -6.76 10.64
N GLY A 58 9.71 -7.15 9.54
CA GLY A 58 9.07 -7.85 8.42
C GLY A 58 8.36 -6.91 7.42
N THR A 59 7.42 -7.47 6.66
CA THR A 59 6.73 -6.74 5.57
C THR A 59 5.65 -5.79 6.10
N LYS A 60 5.54 -4.60 5.52
CA LYS A 60 4.45 -3.65 5.80
C LYS A 60 3.76 -3.23 4.51
N VAL A 61 2.47 -3.01 4.60
CA VAL A 61 1.65 -2.43 3.53
C VAL A 61 1.27 -1.03 3.95
N LEU A 62 1.66 -0.03 3.17
CA LEU A 62 1.42 1.39 3.42
C LEU A 62 0.53 1.96 2.29
N ALA A 63 -0.58 2.58 2.65
CA ALA A 63 -1.36 3.41 1.71
C ALA A 63 -1.91 4.66 2.42
N GLY A 64 -1.83 5.80 1.74
CA GLY A 64 -2.33 7.10 2.25
C GLY A 64 -3.84 7.14 2.44
N VAL A 65 -4.55 6.38 1.60
CA VAL A 65 -6.00 6.33 1.62
C VAL A 65 -6.56 5.48 2.77
N ALA A 66 -7.80 5.77 3.16
CA ALA A 66 -8.56 4.97 4.11
C ALA A 66 -8.71 3.51 3.65
N PHE A 67 -8.70 2.57 4.60
CA PHE A 67 -8.93 1.15 4.31
C PHE A 67 -10.29 0.87 3.67
N ASP A 68 -11.30 1.71 3.93
CA ASP A 68 -12.62 1.59 3.29
C ASP A 68 -12.55 1.84 1.77
N ALA A 69 -11.56 2.59 1.28
CA ALA A 69 -11.31 2.73 -0.15
C ALA A 69 -11.01 1.36 -0.78
N LEU A 70 -10.29 0.49 -0.07
CA LEU A 70 -10.02 -0.88 -0.51
C LEU A 70 -11.25 -1.80 -0.45
N LEU A 71 -12.29 -1.45 0.32
CA LEU A 71 -13.37 -2.38 0.68
C LEU A 71 -14.68 -2.25 -0.09
N ASN A 72 -14.98 -1.17 -0.82
CA ASN A 72 -16.27 -1.06 -1.53
C ASN A 72 -16.23 -0.01 -2.65
N GLY A 73 -15.21 -0.02 -3.51
CA GLY A 73 -15.17 0.83 -4.71
C GLY A 73 -15.43 2.31 -4.45
N SER A 74 -15.02 2.83 -3.29
CA SER A 74 -15.30 4.20 -2.85
C SER A 74 -14.63 5.17 -3.82
N THR A 75 -15.39 6.10 -4.40
CA THR A 75 -14.97 6.92 -5.56
C THR A 75 -13.94 8.01 -5.27
N VAL A 76 -13.36 8.04 -4.06
CA VAL A 76 -12.38 9.06 -3.63
C VAL A 76 -11.25 8.36 -2.88
N ALA A 77 -10.34 7.73 -3.63
CA ALA A 77 -9.11 7.18 -3.06
C ALA A 77 -7.96 8.16 -3.30
N GLY A 78 -7.74 9.08 -2.36
CA GLY A 78 -6.62 10.02 -2.44
C GLY A 78 -6.87 11.27 -3.28
N VAL A 79 -8.09 11.49 -3.79
CA VAL A 79 -8.35 12.64 -4.69
C VAL A 79 -8.30 13.94 -3.91
N GLY A 80 -7.36 14.81 -4.27
CA GLY A 80 -7.09 16.06 -3.54
C GLY A 80 -6.27 15.89 -2.27
N GLU A 81 -5.65 14.72 -2.06
CA GLU A 81 -4.82 14.40 -0.90
C GLU A 81 -3.34 14.37 -1.27
N VAL A 82 -2.49 14.89 -0.38
CA VAL A 82 -1.04 14.73 -0.45
C VAL A 82 -0.58 13.97 0.79
N ASP A 83 -0.34 12.68 0.62
CA ASP A 83 0.04 11.77 1.70
C ASP A 83 1.55 11.52 1.68
N THR A 84 2.17 11.48 2.85
CA THR A 84 3.57 11.10 3.00
C THR A 84 3.67 9.67 3.52
N LEU A 85 4.19 8.74 2.72
CA LEU A 85 4.41 7.34 3.07
C LEU A 85 5.90 7.09 3.30
N ILE A 86 6.26 6.64 4.50
CA ILE A 86 7.66 6.55 4.94
C ILE A 86 8.01 5.10 5.24
N GLY A 87 8.94 4.55 4.44
CA GLY A 87 9.54 3.24 4.67
C GLY A 87 10.46 3.19 5.89
N ARG A 88 10.65 1.99 6.41
CA ARG A 88 11.50 1.63 7.56
C ARG A 88 12.35 0.40 7.22
N GLU A 89 12.86 -0.29 8.24
CA GLU A 89 13.60 -1.53 8.06
C GLU A 89 12.65 -2.65 7.59
N GLY A 90 13.12 -3.51 6.70
CA GLY A 90 12.32 -4.57 6.10
C GLY A 90 11.48 -4.06 4.94
N ARG A 91 11.00 -4.99 4.11
CA ARG A 91 10.19 -4.70 2.92
C ARG A 91 8.95 -3.85 3.23
N ASP A 92 8.89 -2.67 2.64
CA ASP A 92 7.69 -1.85 2.60
C ASP A 92 7.00 -1.94 1.23
N VAL A 93 5.67 -2.05 1.27
CA VAL A 93 4.83 -2.10 0.07
C VAL A 93 3.94 -0.87 0.05
N PHE A 94 4.31 0.08 -0.81
CA PHE A 94 3.58 1.34 -1.03
C PHE A 94 2.47 1.12 -2.05
N VAL A 95 1.22 1.26 -1.63
CA VAL A 95 0.05 1.02 -2.47
C VAL A 95 -0.50 2.35 -2.99
N LEU A 96 -0.34 2.58 -4.30
CA LEU A 96 -0.88 3.73 -5.04
C LEU A 96 -2.04 3.33 -5.96
N GLY A 97 -2.51 2.11 -5.82
CA GLY A 97 -3.63 1.52 -6.52
C GLY A 97 -3.59 0.00 -6.36
N HIS A 98 -4.69 -0.67 -6.65
CA HIS A 98 -4.79 -2.11 -6.56
C HIS A 98 -5.61 -2.71 -7.71
N PRO A 99 -5.32 -3.97 -8.11
CA PRO A 99 -6.19 -4.73 -9.00
C PRO A 99 -7.50 -5.10 -8.30
N THR A 100 -8.37 -5.85 -8.96
CA THR A 100 -9.55 -6.44 -8.30
C THR A 100 -9.10 -7.29 -7.12
N LEU A 101 -9.61 -7.00 -5.92
CA LEU A 101 -9.40 -7.83 -4.73
C LEU A 101 -10.69 -8.62 -4.48
N SER A 102 -10.81 -9.78 -5.13
CA SER A 102 -12.06 -10.55 -5.15
C SER A 102 -12.53 -10.97 -3.76
N SER A 103 -11.60 -11.21 -2.85
CA SER A 103 -11.91 -11.57 -1.45
C SER A 103 -12.42 -10.40 -0.61
N LEU A 104 -12.26 -9.17 -1.09
CA LEU A 104 -12.80 -7.94 -0.49
C LEU A 104 -13.91 -7.33 -1.34
N THR A 105 -14.44 -8.07 -2.33
CA THR A 105 -15.45 -7.57 -3.28
C THR A 105 -15.07 -6.24 -3.96
N SER A 106 -13.78 -5.98 -4.07
CA SER A 106 -13.25 -4.69 -4.51
C SER A 106 -12.90 -4.71 -5.99
N THR A 107 -13.33 -3.67 -6.72
CA THR A 107 -12.95 -3.45 -8.13
C THR A 107 -11.56 -2.83 -8.23
N PRO A 108 -10.89 -2.90 -9.39
CA PRO A 108 -9.62 -2.21 -9.58
C PRO A 108 -9.76 -0.73 -9.24
N GLN A 109 -8.76 -0.19 -8.54
CA GLN A 109 -8.78 1.20 -8.12
C GLN A 109 -7.40 1.83 -8.24
N GLN A 110 -7.37 3.01 -8.84
CA GLN A 110 -6.21 3.90 -8.86
C GLN A 110 -6.37 4.92 -7.73
N PHE A 111 -5.27 5.27 -7.07
CA PHE A 111 -5.25 6.30 -6.04
C PHE A 111 -4.64 7.59 -6.56
N TYR A 112 -5.03 8.73 -5.98
CA TYR A 112 -4.56 10.07 -6.34
C TYR A 112 -4.80 10.42 -7.82
N VAL A 113 -5.90 9.92 -8.39
CA VAL A 113 -6.28 10.23 -9.78
C VAL A 113 -7.37 11.30 -9.79
N GLY A 114 -7.09 12.38 -10.50
CA GLY A 114 -7.81 13.64 -10.51
C GLY A 114 -6.86 14.78 -10.17
N ARG A 115 -7.33 16.03 -10.29
CA ARG A 115 -6.64 17.24 -9.78
C ARG A 115 -5.19 17.50 -10.26
N GLY A 116 -4.65 16.74 -11.21
CA GLY A 116 -3.42 17.06 -11.92
C GLY A 116 -2.18 16.76 -11.08
N ASN A 117 -1.54 17.83 -10.57
CA ASN A 117 -0.34 17.73 -9.74
C ASN A 117 -0.60 18.17 -8.29
N ALA A 118 -1.89 18.32 -7.91
CA ALA A 118 -2.28 18.86 -6.62
C ALA A 118 -2.41 17.78 -5.53
N ASP A 119 -2.46 16.52 -5.92
CA ASP A 119 -2.59 15.32 -5.11
C ASP A 119 -1.60 14.26 -5.59
N TYR A 120 -1.03 13.52 -4.65
CA TYR A 120 -0.05 12.44 -4.90
C TYR A 120 0.39 11.82 -3.57
N ALA A 121 0.91 10.59 -3.63
CA ALA A 121 1.70 10.06 -2.53
C ALA A 121 3.17 10.49 -2.64
N LEU A 122 3.70 11.13 -1.60
CA LEU A 122 5.13 11.32 -1.38
C LEU A 122 5.70 10.11 -0.66
N ILE A 123 6.49 9.30 -1.35
CA ILE A 123 7.19 8.15 -0.79
C ILE A 123 8.59 8.57 -0.35
N ARG A 124 8.92 8.31 0.92
CA ARG A 124 10.23 8.56 1.52
C ARG A 124 10.86 7.27 2.03
N ASN A 125 12.19 7.28 2.07
CA ASN A 125 13.02 6.14 2.48
C ASN A 125 12.76 4.86 1.66
N PHE A 126 12.45 5.00 0.37
CA PHE A 126 12.30 3.85 -0.51
C PHE A 126 13.65 3.14 -0.70
N GLN A 127 13.71 1.86 -0.34
CA GLN A 127 14.86 1.00 -0.51
C GLN A 127 14.73 0.19 -1.80
N ARG A 128 15.44 0.61 -2.85
CA ARG A 128 15.50 -0.14 -4.11
C ARG A 128 15.92 -1.58 -3.86
N PHE A 129 15.34 -2.50 -4.62
CA PHE A 129 15.55 -3.96 -4.51
C PHE A 129 14.96 -4.62 -3.25
N GLU A 130 14.38 -3.86 -2.33
CA GLU A 130 13.69 -4.37 -1.14
C GLU A 130 12.20 -3.98 -1.17
N ASP A 131 11.92 -2.70 -1.28
CA ASP A 131 10.57 -2.13 -1.24
C ASP A 131 9.84 -2.25 -2.57
N LEU A 132 8.52 -2.20 -2.51
CA LEU A 132 7.64 -2.34 -3.67
C LEU A 132 6.69 -1.15 -3.76
N ILE A 133 6.44 -0.68 -4.98
CA ILE A 133 5.32 0.21 -5.28
C ILE A 133 4.30 -0.56 -6.10
N VAL A 134 3.05 -0.54 -5.66
CA VAL A 134 1.93 -1.18 -6.35
C VAL A 134 1.08 -0.11 -7.03
N LEU A 135 0.86 -0.33 -8.32
CA LEU A 135 0.06 0.52 -9.18
C LEU A 135 -1.02 -0.33 -9.87
N GLU A 136 -2.21 0.22 -10.05
CA GLU A 136 -3.25 -0.44 -10.84
C GLU A 136 -2.93 -0.37 -12.34
N GLY A 137 -3.26 -1.40 -13.11
CA GLY A 137 -3.04 -1.45 -14.55
C GLY A 137 -1.61 -1.84 -14.99
N SER A 138 -1.30 -1.67 -16.28
CA SER A 138 -0.01 -2.04 -16.89
C SER A 138 1.05 -0.96 -16.69
N PRO A 139 2.37 -1.28 -16.67
CA PRO A 139 3.42 -0.26 -16.54
C PRO A 139 3.37 0.77 -17.67
N GLN A 140 2.81 0.40 -18.83
CA GLN A 140 2.60 1.28 -19.98
C GLN A 140 1.55 2.38 -19.73
N ASN A 141 0.74 2.26 -18.67
CA ASN A 141 -0.22 3.28 -18.26
C ASN A 141 0.44 4.42 -17.47
N TYR A 142 1.76 4.34 -17.26
CA TYR A 142 2.51 5.28 -16.46
C TYR A 142 3.73 5.85 -17.22
N ASN A 143 4.03 7.10 -16.92
CA ASN A 143 5.21 7.81 -17.38
C ASN A 143 6.06 8.18 -16.17
N PHE A 144 7.36 7.90 -16.23
CA PHE A 144 8.31 8.16 -15.15
C PHE A 144 9.22 9.33 -15.53
N GLN A 145 9.30 10.33 -14.65
CA GLN A 145 10.13 11.53 -14.90
C GLN A 145 10.95 11.85 -13.67
N VAL A 146 12.24 12.13 -13.86
CA VAL A 146 13.11 12.54 -12.76
C VAL A 146 13.04 14.06 -12.61
N VAL A 147 12.62 14.53 -11.44
CA VAL A 147 12.51 15.94 -11.09
C VAL A 147 13.23 16.15 -9.76
N ASN A 148 14.25 17.03 -9.74
CA ASN A 148 15.02 17.36 -8.53
C ASN A 148 15.55 16.13 -7.76
N GLY A 149 16.01 15.10 -8.48
CA GLY A 149 16.55 13.87 -7.88
C GLY A 149 15.51 12.90 -7.32
N SER A 150 14.22 13.16 -7.54
CA SER A 150 13.10 12.27 -7.19
C SER A 150 12.41 11.76 -8.45
N LEU A 151 11.81 10.58 -8.37
CA LEU A 151 11.09 9.96 -9.47
C LEU A 151 9.61 10.27 -9.34
N ASN A 152 9.09 11.07 -10.25
CA ASN A 152 7.67 11.34 -10.36
C ASN A 152 7.02 10.26 -11.22
N ILE A 153 5.91 9.72 -10.73
CA ILE A 153 5.08 8.72 -11.38
C ILE A 153 3.82 9.41 -11.87
N PHE A 154 3.71 9.58 -13.18
CA PHE A 154 2.54 10.15 -13.83
C PHE A 154 1.72 9.05 -14.49
N ARG A 155 0.40 9.25 -14.58
CA ARG A 155 -0.46 8.54 -15.52
C ARG A 155 -0.18 9.00 -16.95
N THR A 156 -0.55 8.19 -17.93
CA THR A 156 -0.52 8.60 -19.35
C THR A 156 -1.41 9.81 -19.66
N SER A 157 -2.41 10.08 -18.81
CA SER A 157 -3.21 11.32 -18.84
C SER A 157 -2.45 12.58 -18.44
N GLY A 158 -1.26 12.45 -17.83
CA GLY A 158 -0.46 13.56 -17.29
C GLY A 158 -0.68 13.84 -15.81
N ASP A 159 -1.50 13.04 -15.13
CA ASP A 159 -1.85 13.16 -13.72
C ASP A 159 -0.74 12.60 -12.81
N LEU A 160 -0.30 13.32 -11.79
CA LEU A 160 0.75 12.87 -10.87
C LEU A 160 0.13 12.01 -9.78
N VAL A 161 0.59 10.76 -9.62
CA VAL A 161 0.04 9.84 -8.59
C VAL A 161 1.03 9.53 -7.48
N GLY A 162 2.33 9.77 -7.72
CA GLY A 162 3.36 9.53 -6.71
C GLY A 162 4.68 10.22 -7.01
N ILE A 163 5.42 10.52 -5.95
CA ILE A 163 6.80 11.01 -5.98
C ILE A 163 7.63 10.09 -5.09
N VAL A 164 8.71 9.52 -5.63
CA VAL A 164 9.64 8.69 -4.87
C VAL A 164 10.91 9.49 -4.60
N GLU A 165 11.04 9.97 -3.36
CA GLU A 165 12.12 10.87 -2.93
C GLU A 165 13.48 10.16 -3.01
N GLY A 166 14.45 10.81 -3.66
CA GLY A 166 15.83 10.31 -3.75
C GLY A 166 16.05 9.10 -4.66
N VAL A 167 15.01 8.66 -5.37
CA VAL A 167 15.09 7.59 -6.38
C VAL A 167 14.99 8.22 -7.76
N THR A 168 15.78 7.75 -8.72
CA THR A 168 15.77 8.27 -10.10
C THR A 168 15.36 7.23 -11.15
N SER A 169 15.14 5.99 -10.75
CA SER A 169 14.73 4.90 -11.64
C SER A 169 14.11 3.77 -10.84
N LEU A 170 13.03 3.21 -11.36
CA LEU A 170 12.43 1.97 -10.88
C LEU A 170 12.28 1.00 -12.06
N MET A 171 12.22 -0.29 -11.77
CA MET A 171 12.01 -1.32 -12.79
C MET A 171 10.69 -2.06 -12.54
N PRO A 172 9.87 -2.31 -13.57
CA PRO A 172 8.76 -3.23 -13.45
C PRO A 172 9.26 -4.62 -13.10
N VAL A 173 8.61 -5.29 -12.17
CA VAL A 173 8.93 -6.66 -11.75
C VAL A 173 7.74 -7.59 -11.91
N SER A 174 7.98 -8.91 -11.85
CA SER A 174 6.91 -9.91 -11.98
C SER A 174 5.85 -9.70 -10.89
N ASN A 175 4.59 -9.83 -11.28
CA ASN A 175 3.44 -9.73 -10.39
C ASN A 175 3.45 -10.79 -9.27
N ASP A 176 4.23 -11.86 -9.44
CA ASP A 176 4.42 -12.91 -8.42
C ASP A 176 5.10 -12.38 -7.15
N LEU A 177 5.84 -11.26 -7.20
CA LEU A 177 6.45 -10.63 -6.02
C LEU A 177 5.43 -9.91 -5.12
N PHE A 178 4.24 -9.65 -5.66
CA PHE A 178 3.06 -9.20 -4.91
C PHE A 178 2.00 -10.30 -4.84
N ASP A 179 2.37 -11.58 -5.03
CA ASP A 179 1.41 -12.64 -4.79
C ASP A 179 1.09 -12.66 -3.28
N LEU A 180 -0.07 -12.13 -2.94
CA LEU A 180 -0.60 -12.10 -1.58
C LEU A 180 -0.79 -13.51 -1.03
N LYS A 181 -0.76 -14.56 -1.90
CA LYS A 181 -0.63 -15.96 -1.48
C LYS A 181 0.68 -16.26 -0.77
N THR A 182 1.81 -15.67 -1.18
CA THR A 182 3.10 -15.81 -0.48
C THR A 182 3.10 -15.17 0.91
N PHE A 183 2.13 -14.31 1.20
CA PHE A 183 1.98 -13.63 2.48
C PHE A 183 0.85 -14.24 3.35
N ASN A 184 0.28 -15.38 2.93
CA ASN A 184 -0.83 -16.04 3.60
C ASN A 184 -2.06 -15.13 3.79
N VAL A 185 -2.16 -14.09 2.96
CA VAL A 185 -3.27 -13.16 2.94
C VAL A 185 -4.27 -13.70 1.92
N PRO A 186 -5.51 -14.05 2.28
CA PRO A 186 -6.46 -14.70 1.38
C PRO A 186 -7.07 -13.69 0.39
N LEU A 187 -6.27 -12.82 -0.22
CA LEU A 187 -6.69 -11.83 -1.21
C LEU A 187 -6.41 -12.39 -2.61
N ASN A 188 -7.45 -12.94 -3.25
CA ASN A 188 -7.35 -13.33 -4.64
C ASN A 188 -7.35 -12.06 -5.51
N THR A 189 -6.25 -11.79 -6.20
CA THR A 189 -6.14 -10.67 -7.13
C THR A 189 -6.55 -11.08 -8.55
N SER A 190 -7.25 -10.21 -9.28
CA SER A 190 -7.50 -10.40 -10.71
C SER A 190 -7.48 -9.08 -11.49
N GLY A 191 -7.07 -9.16 -12.75
CA GLY A 191 -6.88 -7.98 -13.61
C GLY A 191 -5.44 -7.44 -13.59
N PRO A 192 -5.13 -6.48 -14.48
CA PRO A 192 -3.78 -5.96 -14.63
C PRO A 192 -3.39 -5.06 -13.45
N PHE A 193 -2.17 -5.23 -12.95
CA PHE A 193 -1.50 -4.33 -12.02
C PHE A 193 0.00 -4.38 -12.26
N SER A 194 0.72 -3.38 -11.75
CA SER A 194 2.16 -3.21 -11.91
C SER A 194 2.82 -3.13 -10.55
N ILE A 195 3.99 -3.75 -10.45
CA ILE A 195 4.87 -3.62 -9.30
C ILE A 195 6.18 -3.00 -9.77
N LEU A 196 6.66 -2.03 -9.02
CA LEU A 196 7.94 -1.37 -9.25
C LEU A 196 8.91 -1.64 -8.09
N LEU A 197 10.18 -1.83 -8.42
CA LEU A 197 11.31 -2.10 -7.51
C LEU A 197 12.49 -1.15 -7.76
#